data_AF-A0A9E0VC64-F1
#
_entry.id   AF-A0A9E0VC64-F1
#
_cell.length_a   1.000
_cell.length_b   1.000
_cell.length_c   1.000
_cell.angle_alpha   90.00
_cell.angle_beta   90.00
_cell.angle_gamma   90.00
#
_symmetry.space_group_name_H-M   'P 1'
#
loop_
_entity.id
_entity.type
_entity.pdbx_description
1 polymer ?
#
loop_
_entity_poly.entity_id
_entity_poly.type
_entity_poly.pdbx_seq_one_letter_code
_entity_poly.pdbx_strand_id
1 'polypeptide(L)'
;MFKRKFIIGLVVAAAFVLGLQGTALAKKMSATFKVRIENISGSEGLAAADGSKYPFALSPGLYIASNENTGLFKVGKRAGEALERQAEDGNPEFLAKKLLTSVGSARMGIFNMPVGADKPAPILPGGAYEFTFTAEEGAKLNFIAMYGQSNDLFYAPEKALELFVDGKALSGDITDKVMLWDAGTEVNQAPGIGADQAPRQKAANTGAAESVAVGPVKDGFTYPNTKDVLRVTITAQ
;
A
#
# COMPACT_ATOMS: atom_id res chain seq x y z
N MET A 1 4.34 82.97 54.90
CA MET A 1 5.46 82.15 54.36
C MET A 1 5.50 80.86 55.16
N PHE A 2 5.09 79.72 54.59
CA PHE A 2 5.50 78.32 54.87
C PHE A 2 4.45 77.37 54.28
N LYS A 3 4.82 76.69 53.19
CA LYS A 3 3.97 75.77 52.43
C LYS A 3 3.87 74.41 53.15
N ARG A 4 2.65 73.94 53.43
CA ARG A 4 2.36 72.52 53.72
C ARG A 4 2.40 71.74 52.40
N LYS A 5 3.24 70.70 52.32
CA LYS A 5 3.22 69.71 51.23
C LYS A 5 2.31 68.56 51.66
N PHE A 6 1.19 68.36 50.97
CA PHE A 6 0.44 67.10 50.97
C PHE A 6 1.00 66.22 49.86
N ILE A 7 1.33 64.98 50.20
CA ILE A 7 1.70 63.92 49.26
C ILE A 7 0.39 63.23 48.85
N ILE A 8 0.05 63.29 47.56
CA ILE A 8 -1.01 62.47 46.96
C ILE A 8 -0.31 61.32 46.24
N GLY A 9 -0.51 60.10 46.74
CA GLY A 9 -0.08 58.88 46.06
C GLY A 9 -0.96 58.61 44.85
N LEU A 10 -0.36 58.55 43.67
CA LEU A 10 -1.00 58.14 42.43
C LEU A 10 -0.90 56.61 42.32
N VAL A 11 -2.01 55.90 42.50
CA VAL A 11 -2.11 54.47 42.18
C VAL A 11 -2.42 54.36 40.69
N VAL A 12 -1.45 53.95 39.88
CA VAL A 12 -1.66 53.58 38.48
C VAL A 12 -2.09 52.12 38.45
N ALA A 13 -3.38 51.87 38.21
CA ALA A 13 -3.88 50.54 37.88
C ALA A 13 -3.56 50.25 36.40
N ALA A 14 -2.56 49.41 36.15
CA ALA A 14 -2.30 48.87 34.82
C ALA A 14 -3.27 47.72 34.53
N ALA A 15 -4.24 47.95 33.65
CA ALA A 15 -5.09 46.89 33.13
C ALA A 15 -4.30 46.09 32.08
N PHE A 16 -3.85 44.89 32.44
CA PHE A 16 -3.25 43.94 31.51
C PHE A 16 -4.36 43.21 30.75
N VAL A 17 -4.62 43.61 29.50
CA VAL A 17 -5.49 42.85 28.59
C VAL A 17 -4.65 41.74 27.97
N LEU A 18 -4.72 40.53 28.54
CA LEU A 18 -4.21 39.31 27.92
C LEU A 18 -5.09 38.96 26.72
N GLY A 19 -4.61 39.29 25.52
CA GLY A 19 -5.17 38.77 24.29
C GLY A 19 -4.90 37.28 24.18
N LEU A 20 -5.92 36.45 24.45
CA LEU A 20 -5.93 35.04 24.08
C LEU A 20 -5.98 34.95 22.54
N GLN A 21 -4.81 34.94 21.89
CA GLN A 21 -4.71 34.47 20.51
C GLN A 21 -4.88 32.95 20.53
N GLY A 22 -6.13 32.49 20.43
CA GLY A 22 -6.41 31.11 20.09
C GLY A 22 -5.84 30.84 18.70
N THR A 23 -4.74 30.10 18.61
CA THR A 23 -4.27 29.56 17.34
C THR A 23 -5.32 28.55 16.88
N ALA A 24 -6.18 28.94 15.93
CA ALA A 24 -7.00 27.97 15.23
C ALA A 24 -6.05 26.98 14.54
N LEU A 25 -6.02 25.73 15.00
CA LEU A 25 -5.38 24.65 14.26
C LEU A 25 -6.00 24.65 12.86
N ALA A 26 -5.19 24.88 11.83
CA ALA A 26 -5.64 24.78 10.46
C ALA A 26 -6.26 23.39 10.26
N LYS A 27 -7.52 23.34 9.85
CA LYS A 27 -8.21 22.08 9.59
C LYS A 27 -7.48 21.40 8.44
N LYS A 28 -6.87 20.24 8.71
CA LYS A 28 -6.22 19.43 7.67
C LYS A 28 -7.25 19.09 6.59
N MET A 29 -6.84 19.17 5.33
CA MET A 29 -7.68 18.71 4.23
C MET A 29 -7.97 17.22 4.39
N SER A 30 -9.16 16.78 3.99
CA SER A 30 -9.54 15.37 3.98
C SER A 30 -10.30 15.07 2.71
N ALA A 31 -10.11 13.87 2.18
CA ALA A 31 -10.78 13.39 0.97
C ALA A 31 -11.05 11.89 1.11
N THR A 32 -12.09 11.44 0.43
CA THR A 32 -12.34 10.01 0.23
C THR A 32 -11.69 9.60 -1.08
N PHE A 33 -10.93 8.52 -1.05
CA PHE A 33 -10.24 7.97 -2.20
C PHE A 33 -10.85 6.64 -2.56
N LYS A 34 -11.14 6.47 -3.85
CA LYS A 34 -11.47 5.19 -4.45
C LYS A 34 -10.28 4.70 -5.25
N VAL A 35 -9.79 3.51 -4.95
CA VAL A 35 -8.70 2.85 -5.68
C VAL A 35 -9.27 1.67 -6.44
N ARG A 36 -8.86 1.55 -7.70
CA ARG A 36 -9.23 0.43 -8.58
C ARG A 36 -7.96 -0.20 -9.14
N ILE A 37 -7.82 -1.50 -8.94
CA ILE A 37 -6.71 -2.33 -9.45
C ILE A 37 -7.30 -3.29 -10.47
N GLU A 38 -6.91 -3.16 -11.72
CA GLU A 38 -7.48 -3.90 -12.85
C GLU A 38 -6.43 -4.83 -13.44
N ASN A 39 -6.83 -6.08 -13.71
CA ASN A 39 -6.10 -6.99 -14.55
C ASN A 39 -6.45 -6.70 -16.01
N ILE A 40 -5.57 -5.96 -16.69
CA ILE A 40 -5.74 -5.54 -18.10
C ILE A 40 -5.04 -6.47 -19.09
N SER A 41 -4.48 -7.59 -18.60
CA SER A 41 -3.86 -8.58 -19.47
C SER A 41 -4.87 -9.20 -20.44
N GLY A 42 -4.39 -9.65 -21.60
CA GLY A 42 -5.23 -10.31 -22.60
C GLY A 42 -5.71 -11.71 -22.15
N SER A 43 -6.91 -12.10 -22.58
CA SER A 43 -7.47 -13.44 -22.32
C SER A 43 -6.64 -14.58 -22.94
N GLU A 44 -5.81 -14.26 -23.93
CA GLU A 44 -4.92 -15.21 -24.59
C GLU A 44 -3.79 -15.72 -23.69
N GLY A 45 -3.52 -15.08 -22.55
CA GLY A 45 -2.46 -15.46 -21.63
C GLY A 45 -1.06 -14.98 -22.04
N LEU A 46 -0.14 -15.09 -21.10
CA LEU A 46 1.28 -14.79 -21.23
C LEU A 46 2.02 -16.05 -21.69
N ALA A 47 3.08 -15.89 -22.49
CA ALA A 47 3.94 -17.00 -22.88
C ALA A 47 4.93 -17.34 -21.75
N ALA A 48 4.99 -18.62 -21.39
CA ALA A 48 6.04 -19.17 -20.53
C ALA A 48 7.29 -19.51 -21.33
N ALA A 49 8.38 -19.81 -20.63
CA ALA A 49 9.67 -20.14 -21.24
C ALA A 49 9.65 -21.40 -22.11
N ASP A 50 8.74 -22.33 -21.86
CA ASP A 50 8.55 -23.56 -22.65
C ASP A 50 7.57 -23.39 -23.83
N GLY A 51 7.06 -22.17 -24.05
CA GLY A 51 6.08 -21.85 -25.07
C GLY A 51 4.62 -22.14 -24.68
N SER A 52 4.37 -22.71 -23.51
CA SER A 52 3.01 -22.81 -22.97
C SER A 52 2.46 -21.43 -22.63
N LYS A 53 1.15 -21.35 -22.40
CA LYS A 53 0.49 -20.10 -22.00
C LYS A 53 -0.11 -20.22 -20.61
N TYR A 54 -0.08 -19.12 -19.87
CA TYR A 54 -0.68 -19.03 -18.55
C TYR A 54 -1.36 -17.67 -18.36
N PRO A 55 -2.46 -17.57 -17.59
CA PRO A 55 -3.12 -16.30 -17.34
C PRO A 55 -2.31 -15.48 -16.33
N PHE A 56 -2.21 -14.17 -16.53
CA PHE A 56 -1.84 -13.28 -15.44
C PHE A 56 -2.93 -13.31 -14.37
N ALA A 57 -2.53 -13.54 -13.11
CA ALA A 57 -3.42 -13.56 -11.96
C ALA A 57 -2.83 -12.67 -10.88
N LEU A 58 -3.65 -11.80 -10.28
CA LEU A 58 -3.27 -11.03 -9.10
C LEU A 58 -4.05 -11.55 -7.90
N SER A 59 -3.35 -11.87 -6.82
CA SER A 59 -3.99 -12.38 -5.61
C SER A 59 -4.82 -11.31 -4.90
N PRO A 60 -5.66 -11.71 -3.93
CA PRO A 60 -6.06 -10.82 -2.84
C PRO A 60 -4.87 -10.10 -2.21
N GLY A 61 -5.12 -8.92 -1.67
CA GLY A 61 -4.07 -8.12 -1.06
C GLY A 61 -4.59 -7.21 0.04
N LEU A 62 -3.71 -6.32 0.50
CA LEU A 62 -4.08 -5.32 1.49
C LEU A 62 -3.57 -3.94 1.11
N TYR A 63 -4.27 -2.92 1.60
CA TYR A 63 -3.83 -1.54 1.56
C TYR A 63 -3.68 -0.97 2.96
N ILE A 64 -2.84 0.04 3.07
CA ILE A 64 -2.69 0.90 4.24
C ILE A 64 -2.59 2.36 3.80
N ALA A 65 -3.39 3.22 4.43
CA ALA A 65 -3.32 4.66 4.34
C ALA A 65 -3.03 5.21 5.75
N SER A 66 -1.86 5.83 5.92
CA SER A 66 -1.39 6.30 7.23
C SER A 66 -0.56 7.57 7.11
N ASN A 67 -0.60 8.42 8.13
CA ASN A 67 0.32 9.56 8.29
C ASN A 67 1.72 9.11 8.70
N GLU A 68 1.84 7.91 9.27
CA GLU A 68 3.12 7.27 9.53
C GLU A 68 3.63 6.63 8.25
N ASN A 69 4.95 6.64 8.03
CA ASN A 69 5.58 5.90 6.93
C ASN A 69 5.56 4.39 7.20
N THR A 70 4.36 3.81 7.22
CA THR A 70 4.14 2.39 7.48
C THR A 70 4.40 1.63 6.19
N GLY A 71 5.64 1.19 6.01
CA GLY A 71 6.00 0.29 4.93
C GLY A 71 5.43 -1.11 5.15
N LEU A 72 4.87 -1.71 4.10
CA LEU A 72 4.48 -3.14 4.09
C LEU A 72 5.71 -4.07 4.02
N PHE A 73 6.83 -3.53 3.55
CA PHE A 73 8.14 -4.18 3.47
C PHE A 73 9.26 -3.13 3.52
N LYS A 74 10.51 -3.59 3.58
CA LYS A 74 11.70 -2.72 3.51
C LYS A 74 12.69 -3.31 2.52
N VAL A 75 12.98 -2.56 1.46
CA VAL A 75 14.00 -2.94 0.46
C VAL A 75 15.36 -3.14 1.14
N GLY A 76 16.07 -4.20 0.75
CA GLY A 76 17.36 -4.56 1.34
C GLY A 76 17.27 -5.17 2.74
N LYS A 77 16.07 -5.50 3.22
CA LYS A 77 15.84 -6.29 4.45
C LYS A 77 15.15 -7.59 4.10
N ARG A 78 15.40 -8.63 4.89
CA ARG A 78 14.71 -9.91 4.78
C ARG A 78 13.23 -9.73 5.08
N ALA A 79 12.39 -10.40 4.29
CA ALA A 79 10.99 -10.57 4.61
C ALA A 79 10.85 -11.29 5.96
N GLY A 80 9.79 -10.98 6.68
CA GLY A 80 9.34 -11.83 7.78
C GLY A 80 8.17 -12.68 7.32
N GLU A 81 7.81 -13.69 8.11
CA GLU A 81 6.73 -14.67 7.84
C GLU A 81 5.42 -14.05 7.32
N ALA A 82 5.08 -12.84 7.74
CA ALA A 82 3.85 -12.20 7.29
C ALA A 82 3.90 -11.70 5.84
N LEU A 83 5.05 -11.22 5.39
CA LEU A 83 5.24 -10.85 4.00
C LEU A 83 5.39 -12.10 3.13
N GLU A 84 6.13 -13.10 3.61
CA GLU A 84 6.29 -14.44 2.99
C GLU A 84 4.94 -15.03 2.61
N ARG A 85 4.03 -15.22 3.57
CA ARG A 85 2.68 -15.77 3.30
C ARG A 85 1.85 -14.94 2.32
N GLN A 86 2.02 -13.62 2.28
CA GLN A 86 1.34 -12.79 1.31
C GLN A 86 1.94 -12.95 -0.10
N ALA A 87 3.27 -13.08 -0.17
CA ALA A 87 4.01 -13.15 -1.43
C ALA A 87 3.94 -14.55 -2.07
N GLU A 88 3.91 -15.60 -1.24
CA GLU A 88 3.87 -16.99 -1.68
C GLU A 88 2.45 -17.53 -1.85
N ASP A 89 1.54 -17.23 -0.93
CA ASP A 89 0.19 -17.81 -0.95
C ASP A 89 -0.91 -16.84 -1.38
N GLY A 90 -0.57 -15.55 -1.53
CA GLY A 90 -1.54 -14.52 -1.90
C GLY A 90 -2.59 -14.27 -0.83
N ASN A 91 -2.29 -14.60 0.43
CA ASN A 91 -3.22 -14.50 1.56
C ASN A 91 -2.87 -13.31 2.49
N PRO A 92 -3.65 -12.21 2.47
CA PRO A 92 -3.36 -11.01 3.25
C PRO A 92 -3.73 -11.09 4.73
N GLU A 93 -4.46 -12.11 5.16
CA GLU A 93 -5.07 -12.15 6.50
C GLU A 93 -4.02 -12.07 7.63
N PHE A 94 -2.93 -12.84 7.50
CA PHE A 94 -1.89 -12.86 8.51
C PHE A 94 -1.08 -11.56 8.54
N LEU A 95 -0.81 -10.97 7.37
CA LEU A 95 -0.16 -9.67 7.25
C LEU A 95 -1.02 -8.54 7.82
N ALA A 96 -2.32 -8.54 7.50
CA ALA A 96 -3.28 -7.59 8.05
C ALA A 96 -3.33 -7.68 9.58
N LYS A 97 -3.42 -8.89 10.13
CA LYS A 97 -3.42 -9.12 11.59
C LYS A 97 -2.15 -8.59 12.27
N LYS A 98 -0.98 -8.82 11.68
CA LYS A 98 0.31 -8.35 12.23
C LYS A 98 0.44 -6.83 12.19
N LEU A 99 -0.11 -6.18 11.17
CA LEU A 99 -0.10 -4.71 11.07
C LEU A 99 -1.06 -4.09 12.08
N LEU A 100 -2.26 -4.64 12.28
CA LEU A 100 -3.24 -4.14 13.26
C LEU A 100 -2.68 -4.03 14.68
N THR A 101 -1.79 -4.92 15.08
CA THR A 101 -1.14 -4.87 16.41
C THR A 101 -0.03 -3.83 16.51
N SER A 102 0.38 -3.23 15.39
CA SER A 102 1.60 -2.43 15.25
C SER A 102 1.34 -0.97 14.86
N VAL A 103 0.16 -0.65 14.33
CA VAL A 103 -0.18 0.71 13.87
C VAL A 103 -1.41 1.26 14.59
N GLY A 104 -1.21 2.25 15.45
CA GLY A 104 -2.32 3.10 15.92
C GLY A 104 -2.77 4.04 14.80
N SER A 105 -4.08 4.18 14.59
CA SER A 105 -4.71 5.17 13.71
C SER A 105 -4.59 5.01 12.18
N ALA A 106 -3.97 3.94 11.67
CA ALA A 106 -3.93 3.70 10.22
C ALA A 106 -5.30 3.25 9.68
N ARG A 107 -5.66 3.71 8.48
CA ARG A 107 -6.75 3.11 7.69
C ARG A 107 -6.16 1.95 6.90
N MET A 108 -6.66 0.76 7.14
CA MET A 108 -6.21 -0.41 6.39
C MET A 108 -7.38 -1.31 6.05
N GLY A 109 -7.22 -2.11 5.01
CA GLY A 109 -8.22 -3.06 4.60
C GLY A 109 -7.66 -4.12 3.67
N ILE A 110 -8.33 -5.26 3.65
CA ILE A 110 -8.09 -6.32 2.69
C ILE A 110 -8.96 -6.04 1.46
N PHE A 111 -8.36 -6.11 0.28
CA PHE A 111 -9.10 -6.20 -0.98
C PHE A 111 -8.96 -7.63 -1.49
N ASN A 112 -10.06 -8.40 -1.41
CA ASN A 112 -10.06 -9.81 -1.79
C ASN A 112 -11.25 -10.19 -2.67
N MET A 113 -12.23 -9.29 -2.81
CA MET A 113 -13.47 -9.49 -3.54
C MET A 113 -13.38 -8.84 -4.92
N PRO A 114 -13.29 -9.62 -6.03
CA PRO A 114 -13.38 -9.04 -7.36
C PRO A 114 -14.68 -8.27 -7.55
N VAL A 115 -14.65 -7.19 -8.33
CA VAL A 115 -15.85 -6.41 -8.67
C VAL A 115 -16.87 -7.31 -9.35
N GLY A 116 -18.08 -7.37 -8.78
CA GLY A 116 -19.17 -8.22 -9.25
C GLY A 116 -19.15 -9.66 -8.72
N ALA A 117 -18.17 -10.03 -7.89
CA ALA A 117 -18.14 -11.32 -7.20
C ALA A 117 -18.80 -11.25 -5.80
N ASP A 118 -19.15 -12.42 -5.28
CA ASP A 118 -19.77 -12.62 -3.95
C ASP A 118 -18.83 -13.32 -2.94
N LYS A 119 -17.65 -13.76 -3.39
CA LYS A 119 -16.64 -14.44 -2.58
C LYS A 119 -15.22 -13.97 -2.90
N PRO A 120 -14.30 -14.05 -1.92
CA PRO A 120 -12.89 -13.77 -2.15
C PRO A 120 -12.29 -14.65 -3.25
N ALA A 121 -11.52 -14.04 -4.16
CA ALA A 121 -10.82 -14.74 -5.22
C ALA A 121 -9.74 -13.85 -5.86
N PRO A 122 -8.68 -14.43 -6.48
CA PRO A 122 -7.78 -13.70 -7.38
C PRO A 122 -8.51 -13.03 -8.55
N ILE A 123 -7.96 -11.94 -9.08
CA ILE A 123 -8.44 -11.36 -10.35
C ILE A 123 -7.69 -11.94 -11.55
N LEU A 124 -8.45 -12.51 -12.48
CA LEU A 124 -8.01 -13.02 -13.78
C LEU A 124 -8.20 -11.95 -14.88
N PRO A 125 -7.78 -12.16 -16.14
CA PRO A 125 -7.92 -11.17 -17.21
C PRO A 125 -9.31 -10.53 -17.26
N GLY A 126 -9.38 -9.20 -17.22
CA GLY A 126 -10.61 -8.41 -17.17
C GLY A 126 -11.23 -8.21 -15.77
N GLY A 127 -10.73 -8.91 -14.75
CA GLY A 127 -11.13 -8.73 -13.36
C GLY A 127 -10.54 -7.47 -12.72
N ALA A 128 -11.15 -6.99 -11.64
CA ALA A 128 -10.65 -5.86 -10.88
C ALA A 128 -11.00 -5.96 -9.40
N TYR A 129 -10.18 -5.34 -8.55
CA TYR A 129 -10.52 -5.00 -7.18
C TYR A 129 -10.86 -3.51 -7.09
N GLU A 130 -11.79 -3.15 -6.20
CA GLU A 130 -12.12 -1.75 -5.88
C GLU A 130 -12.29 -1.60 -4.37
N PHE A 131 -11.68 -0.57 -3.81
CA PHE A 131 -11.81 -0.25 -2.38
C PHE A 131 -11.80 1.26 -2.16
N THR A 132 -12.36 1.69 -1.03
CA THR A 132 -12.52 3.10 -0.67
C THR A 132 -12.05 3.33 0.75
N PHE A 133 -11.40 4.47 0.99
CA PHE A 133 -11.00 4.92 2.32
C PHE A 133 -10.97 6.44 2.38
N THR A 134 -11.15 7.00 3.57
CA THR A 134 -10.99 8.44 3.83
C THR A 134 -9.64 8.68 4.48
N ALA A 135 -8.92 9.69 3.99
CA ALA A 135 -7.62 10.08 4.52
C ALA A 135 -7.52 11.61 4.67
N GLU A 136 -6.58 12.04 5.49
CA GLU A 136 -6.25 13.44 5.72
C GLU A 136 -4.92 13.80 5.05
N GLU A 137 -4.68 15.10 4.86
CA GLU A 137 -3.44 15.63 4.37
C GLU A 137 -2.24 15.17 5.22
N GLY A 138 -1.21 14.69 4.53
CA GLY A 138 -0.04 14.00 5.11
C GLY A 138 -0.11 12.47 5.04
N ALA A 139 -1.28 11.90 4.78
CA ALA A 139 -1.41 10.45 4.68
C ALA A 139 -0.76 9.92 3.39
N LYS A 140 -0.20 8.72 3.49
CA LYS A 140 0.39 7.99 2.37
C LYS A 140 -0.28 6.65 2.19
N LEU A 141 -0.53 6.27 0.95
CA LEU A 141 -1.08 4.98 0.54
C LEU A 141 0.04 4.01 0.20
N ASN A 142 -0.04 2.80 0.73
CA ASN A 142 0.72 1.65 0.26
C ASN A 142 -0.21 0.45 0.09
N PHE A 143 0.14 -0.47 -0.79
CA PHE A 143 -0.60 -1.71 -0.99
C PHE A 143 0.31 -2.83 -1.50
N ILE A 144 -0.15 -4.06 -1.34
CA ILE A 144 0.57 -5.26 -1.80
C ILE A 144 -0.42 -6.31 -2.30
N ALA A 145 -0.06 -7.00 -3.38
CA ALA A 145 -0.73 -8.21 -3.86
C ALA A 145 0.27 -9.11 -4.59
N MET A 146 0.21 -10.41 -4.40
CA MET A 146 1.09 -11.38 -5.04
C MET A 146 0.82 -11.46 -6.54
N TYR A 147 1.89 -11.64 -7.31
CA TYR A 147 1.78 -12.14 -8.67
C TYR A 147 1.51 -13.64 -8.63
N GLY A 148 0.28 -14.05 -8.94
CA GLY A 148 -0.18 -15.42 -8.70
C GLY A 148 0.60 -16.52 -9.44
N GLN A 149 1.42 -16.16 -10.42
CA GLN A 149 2.17 -17.09 -11.27
C GLN A 149 3.68 -17.06 -10.98
N SER A 150 4.05 -16.68 -9.76
CA SER A 150 5.42 -16.72 -9.23
C SER A 150 5.48 -17.51 -7.92
N ASN A 151 6.69 -17.74 -7.44
CA ASN A 151 6.95 -18.37 -6.14
C ASN A 151 6.71 -17.34 -5.02
N ASP A 152 7.36 -16.17 -5.07
CA ASP A 152 7.27 -15.18 -4.00
C ASP A 152 7.27 -13.71 -4.48
N LEU A 153 6.85 -13.47 -5.73
CA LEU A 153 6.82 -12.12 -6.28
C LEU A 153 5.51 -11.39 -5.99
N PHE A 154 5.59 -10.08 -5.77
CA PHE A 154 4.43 -9.25 -5.45
C PHE A 154 4.49 -7.86 -6.09
N TYR A 155 3.32 -7.30 -6.39
CA TYR A 155 3.15 -5.93 -6.83
C TYR A 155 2.93 -5.00 -5.65
N ALA A 156 3.73 -3.92 -5.61
CA ALA A 156 3.57 -2.85 -4.64
C ALA A 156 4.17 -1.53 -5.17
N PRO A 157 3.72 -0.37 -4.65
CA PRO A 157 4.39 0.90 -4.91
C PRO A 157 5.87 0.89 -4.50
N GLU A 158 6.72 1.59 -5.26
CA GLU A 158 8.15 1.74 -4.89
C GLU A 158 8.32 2.46 -3.55
N LYS A 159 7.47 3.44 -3.32
CA LYS A 159 7.37 4.21 -2.08
C LYS A 159 5.90 4.42 -1.78
N ALA A 160 5.56 4.59 -0.50
CA ALA A 160 4.21 4.95 -0.12
C ALA A 160 3.81 6.27 -0.81
N LEU A 161 2.67 6.26 -1.48
CA LEU A 161 2.17 7.31 -2.35
C LEU A 161 1.55 8.43 -1.52
N GLU A 162 2.00 9.66 -1.72
CA GLU A 162 1.39 10.82 -1.05
C GLU A 162 -0.04 11.02 -1.58
N LEU A 163 -1.02 11.01 -0.67
CA LEU A 163 -2.43 11.16 -1.03
C LEU A 163 -2.82 12.61 -1.31
N PHE A 164 -1.97 13.56 -0.91
CA PHE A 164 -2.14 14.98 -1.15
C PHE A 164 -0.81 15.56 -1.61
N VAL A 165 -0.81 16.21 -2.77
CA VAL A 165 0.37 16.86 -3.37
C VAL A 165 -0.02 18.30 -3.71
N ASP A 166 0.78 19.27 -3.25
CA ASP A 166 0.52 20.71 -3.45
C ASP A 166 -0.91 21.14 -3.06
N GLY A 167 -1.40 20.62 -1.92
CA GLY A 167 -2.74 20.92 -1.41
C GLY A 167 -3.89 20.33 -2.23
N LYS A 168 -3.62 19.35 -3.10
CA LYS A 168 -4.65 18.65 -3.91
C LYS A 168 -4.65 17.16 -3.61
N ALA A 169 -5.84 16.59 -3.46
CA ALA A 169 -6.02 15.14 -3.34
C ALA A 169 -5.57 14.44 -4.63
N LEU A 170 -4.80 13.36 -4.48
CA LEU A 170 -4.29 12.55 -5.58
C LEU A 170 -5.43 11.91 -6.37
N SER A 171 -5.42 12.07 -7.69
CA SER A 171 -6.39 11.49 -8.60
C SER A 171 -5.74 11.25 -9.96
N GLY A 172 -5.95 10.08 -10.56
CA GLY A 172 -5.38 9.70 -11.85
C GLY A 172 -4.92 8.24 -11.93
N ASP A 173 -4.23 7.92 -13.03
CA ASP A 173 -3.52 6.66 -13.22
C ASP A 173 -2.18 6.70 -12.46
N ILE A 174 -1.96 5.69 -11.60
CA ILE A 174 -0.77 5.55 -10.76
C ILE A 174 -0.01 4.25 -11.07
N THR A 175 -0.29 3.61 -12.21
CA THR A 175 0.31 2.34 -12.62
C THR A 175 1.84 2.42 -12.65
N ASP A 176 2.41 3.52 -13.12
CA ASP A 176 3.87 3.75 -13.18
C ASP A 176 4.54 3.84 -11.81
N LYS A 177 3.78 3.86 -10.72
CA LYS A 177 4.31 3.82 -9.35
C LYS A 177 4.41 2.40 -8.80
N VAL A 178 3.76 1.45 -9.45
CA VAL A 178 3.68 0.04 -9.05
C VAL A 178 4.75 -0.73 -9.78
N MET A 179 5.46 -1.59 -9.05
CA MET A 179 6.46 -2.47 -9.63
C MET A 179 6.40 -3.85 -9.02
N LEU A 180 7.03 -4.80 -9.70
CA LEU A 180 7.17 -6.19 -9.24
C LEU A 180 8.40 -6.30 -8.33
N TRP A 181 8.18 -6.89 -7.16
CA TRP A 181 9.17 -7.13 -6.13
C TRP A 181 9.33 -8.62 -5.90
N ASP A 182 10.52 -8.98 -5.43
CA ASP A 182 10.88 -10.31 -4.95
C ASP A 182 10.96 -10.27 -3.41
N ALA A 183 10.25 -11.17 -2.73
CA ALA A 183 10.23 -11.26 -1.27
C ALA A 183 11.52 -11.87 -0.70
N GLY A 184 12.18 -12.71 -1.49
CA GLY A 184 13.42 -13.38 -1.14
C GLY A 184 13.24 -14.51 -0.14
N THR A 185 12.10 -15.21 -0.20
CA THR A 185 11.71 -16.28 0.73
C THR A 185 11.63 -17.65 0.06
N GLU A 186 11.41 -17.72 -1.25
CA GLU A 186 11.38 -18.97 -2.00
C GLU A 186 12.14 -18.87 -3.33
N VAL A 187 12.96 -19.88 -3.64
CA VAL A 187 13.73 -19.94 -4.89
C VAL A 187 12.80 -19.86 -6.09
N ASN A 188 12.93 -18.78 -6.85
CA ASN A 188 12.11 -18.51 -8.02
C ASN A 188 12.25 -19.60 -9.11
N GLN A 189 11.10 -19.98 -9.66
CA GLN A 189 10.95 -20.85 -10.83
C GLN A 189 10.34 -20.05 -11.99
N ALA A 190 10.46 -20.57 -13.22
CA ALA A 190 9.93 -19.90 -14.40
C ALA A 190 8.42 -19.58 -14.26
N PRO A 191 7.99 -18.34 -14.48
CA PRO A 191 6.63 -17.92 -14.20
C PRO A 191 5.61 -18.70 -15.02
N GLY A 192 4.52 -19.10 -14.38
CA GLY A 192 3.41 -19.85 -14.99
C GLY A 192 3.60 -21.36 -15.08
N ILE A 193 4.84 -21.86 -14.97
CA ILE A 193 5.16 -23.29 -15.13
C ILE A 193 5.89 -23.93 -13.94
N GLY A 194 6.38 -23.13 -12.99
CA GLY A 194 7.02 -23.62 -11.77
C GLY A 194 6.07 -24.48 -10.93
N ALA A 195 6.52 -25.67 -10.53
CA ALA A 195 5.70 -26.62 -9.78
C ALA A 195 5.36 -26.13 -8.35
N ASP A 196 6.22 -25.28 -7.79
CA ASP A 196 6.10 -24.75 -6.44
C ASP A 196 5.43 -23.37 -6.42
N GLN A 197 4.83 -22.93 -7.52
CA GLN A 197 4.03 -21.70 -7.54
C GLN A 197 2.61 -21.97 -7.04
N ALA A 198 2.02 -21.07 -6.25
CA ALA A 198 0.77 -21.32 -5.53
C ALA A 198 -0.37 -22.02 -6.31
N PRO A 199 -0.66 -21.70 -7.59
CA PRO A 199 -1.72 -22.38 -8.34
C PRO A 199 -1.47 -23.89 -8.58
N ARG A 200 -0.23 -24.35 -8.43
CA ARG A 200 0.24 -25.71 -8.70
C ARG A 200 0.65 -26.47 -7.44
N GLN A 201 0.81 -25.78 -6.32
CA GLN A 201 1.11 -26.39 -5.03
C GLN A 201 -0.09 -27.22 -4.50
N LYS A 202 0.20 -28.30 -3.75
CA LYS A 202 -0.83 -29.08 -3.04
C LYS A 202 -1.24 -28.45 -1.71
N ALA A 203 -0.36 -27.66 -1.13
CA ALA A 203 -0.54 -26.96 0.13
C ALA A 203 0.26 -25.65 0.09
N ALA A 204 -0.23 -24.65 0.83
CA ALA A 204 0.46 -23.37 1.01
C ALA A 204 1.92 -23.56 1.48
N ASN A 205 2.78 -22.58 1.19
CA ASN A 205 4.16 -22.53 1.65
C ASN A 205 4.97 -23.80 1.27
N THR A 206 4.87 -24.19 -0.01
CA THR A 206 5.57 -25.35 -0.58
C THR A 206 6.63 -24.89 -1.56
N GLY A 207 7.90 -25.25 -1.34
CA GLY A 207 8.97 -24.96 -2.27
C GLY A 207 10.34 -24.96 -1.61
N ALA A 208 11.37 -24.68 -2.39
CA ALA A 208 12.73 -24.53 -1.86
C ALA A 208 12.89 -23.14 -1.24
N ALA A 209 12.97 -23.07 0.08
CA ALA A 209 13.17 -21.80 0.77
C ALA A 209 14.50 -21.14 0.38
N GLU A 210 14.49 -19.82 0.30
CA GLU A 210 15.68 -18.99 0.29
C GLU A 210 15.63 -17.92 1.39
N SER A 211 16.69 -17.12 1.50
CA SER A 211 16.74 -16.08 2.52
C SER A 211 17.55 -14.90 2.01
N VAL A 212 17.05 -14.26 0.98
CA VAL A 212 17.62 -13.04 0.42
C VAL A 212 16.82 -11.82 0.87
N ALA A 213 17.34 -10.64 0.57
CA ALA A 213 16.69 -9.39 0.96
C ALA A 213 15.65 -8.99 -0.08
N VAL A 214 14.50 -8.48 0.37
CA VAL A 214 13.45 -7.95 -0.50
C VAL A 214 14.04 -6.93 -1.47
N GLY A 215 13.73 -7.07 -2.76
CA GLY A 215 14.30 -6.21 -3.79
C GLY A 215 13.64 -6.36 -5.16
N PRO A 216 14.14 -5.63 -6.17
CA PRO A 216 13.71 -5.84 -7.55
C PRO A 216 14.07 -7.25 -8.01
N VAL A 217 13.21 -7.86 -8.82
CA VAL A 217 13.37 -9.22 -9.38
C VAL A 217 14.66 -9.33 -10.19
N LYS A 218 15.52 -10.31 -9.85
CA LYS A 218 16.85 -10.54 -10.47
C LYS A 218 17.19 -12.04 -10.56
N ASP A 219 16.25 -12.84 -11.00
CA ASP A 219 16.34 -14.31 -11.09
C ASP A 219 16.70 -14.83 -12.49
N GLY A 220 16.67 -13.97 -13.51
CA GLY A 220 16.96 -14.32 -14.90
C GLY A 220 15.74 -14.79 -15.71
N PHE A 221 14.54 -14.82 -15.12
CA PHE A 221 13.30 -15.05 -15.86
C PHE A 221 12.77 -13.75 -16.47
N THR A 222 11.82 -13.90 -17.40
CA THR A 222 11.15 -12.77 -18.06
C THR A 222 9.74 -12.62 -17.52
N TYR A 223 9.40 -11.39 -17.16
CA TYR A 223 8.10 -11.01 -16.62
C TYR A 223 7.43 -9.98 -17.53
N PRO A 224 6.08 -9.93 -17.59
CA PRO A 224 5.40 -8.87 -18.31
C PRO A 224 5.71 -7.50 -17.69
N ASN A 225 5.71 -6.44 -18.50
CA ASN A 225 5.75 -5.09 -17.93
C ASN A 225 4.47 -4.84 -17.12
N THR A 226 4.58 -4.16 -15.98
CA THR A 226 3.42 -3.89 -15.11
C THR A 226 2.26 -3.25 -15.87
N LYS A 227 2.54 -2.25 -16.72
CA LYS A 227 1.53 -1.54 -17.53
C LYS A 227 0.86 -2.37 -18.62
N ASP A 228 1.38 -3.57 -18.92
CA ASP A 228 0.79 -4.46 -19.92
C ASP A 228 -0.20 -5.45 -19.29
N VAL A 229 -0.19 -5.59 -17.95
CA VAL A 229 -1.02 -6.57 -17.22
C VAL A 229 -1.84 -5.97 -16.10
N LEU A 230 -1.42 -4.82 -15.55
CA LEU A 230 -2.09 -4.10 -14.49
C LEU A 230 -2.37 -2.66 -14.87
N ARG A 231 -3.53 -2.16 -14.44
CA ARG A 231 -3.82 -0.73 -14.34
C ARG A 231 -4.26 -0.42 -12.91
N VAL A 232 -3.65 0.60 -12.32
CA VAL A 232 -4.04 1.09 -10.99
C VAL A 232 -4.44 2.55 -11.10
N THR A 233 -5.68 2.84 -10.71
CA THR A 233 -6.21 4.20 -10.67
C THR A 233 -6.64 4.57 -9.26
N ILE A 234 -6.50 5.85 -8.94
CA ILE A 234 -7.01 6.45 -7.71
C ILE A 234 -7.89 7.64 -8.08
N THR A 235 -9.01 7.81 -7.40
CA THR A 235 -9.94 8.92 -7.62
C THR A 235 -10.30 9.54 -6.29
N ALA A 236 -10.00 10.83 -6.14
CA ALA A 236 -10.55 11.63 -5.05
C ALA A 236 -12.04 11.91 -5.31
N GLN A 237 -12.89 11.66 -4.32
CA GLN A 237 -14.35 11.83 -4.36
C GLN A 237 -14.81 13.11 -3.66
#